data_AF-A0A0M2HA45-F1
#
_entry.id   AF-A0A0M2HA45-F1
#
_cell.length_a   1.000
_cell.length_b   1.000
_cell.length_c   1.000
_cell.angle_alpha   90.00
_cell.angle_beta   90.00
_cell.angle_gamma   90.00
#
_symmetry.space_group_name_H-M   'P 1'
#
loop_
_entity.id
_entity.type
_entity.pdbx_description
1 polymer ?
#
loop_
_entity_poly.entity_id
_entity_poly.type
_entity_poly.pdbx_seq_one_letter_code
_entity_poly.pdbx_strand_id
1 'polypeptide(L)'
;MARIDHQRSRGRAGTRVALMCAALAALLISGCSSASSSLPEQTPPADAIREDIDAVFGTLYGEDAVRAVLVQQHGELVYEQYEDSTADDTWDVRGVTRAVTSTLVGIAIDRGLISGVDATLGELLPDYAAALTPETAAIQLKSVLTHTANFAPTSEERDIRGSPADLYAQTDWVASILADRAARGPGDGAFLFSDMGTHILAAVVAEATGMSPFRFAEQTLFGPLEIDTDPWWEERFTPGDPEALLQDYQDAGVAWPADPQGVNLGFTHLRLHPTDLVRLGQLFLDEGVWSGEQVVSATWAVQATSPVVATIGYGDISYGYQWWIDPSRDVFYVQGEGGTAVVVDPVRDAVAVIASEVTVDDLRGNHGYASATAVGLASLLLADLSADSG
;
A
#
# COMPACT_ATOMS: atom_id res chain seq x y z
N MET A 1 -32.03 -41.29 -36.08
CA MET A 1 -33.49 -41.30 -35.84
C MET A 1 -34.09 -40.09 -36.53
N ALA A 2 -35.11 -40.30 -37.36
CA ALA A 2 -35.44 -39.50 -38.53
C ALA A 2 -36.12 -38.14 -38.23
N ARG A 3 -35.74 -37.14 -39.05
CA ARG A 3 -36.43 -35.86 -39.30
C ARG A 3 -37.80 -36.11 -39.95
N ILE A 4 -38.81 -35.31 -39.59
CA ILE A 4 -39.83 -34.83 -40.53
C ILE A 4 -40.08 -33.35 -40.26
N ASP A 5 -40.02 -32.61 -41.36
CA ASP A 5 -40.18 -31.19 -41.56
C ASP A 5 -41.48 -31.00 -42.36
N HIS A 6 -42.35 -30.05 -42.01
CA HIS A 6 -43.07 -29.28 -43.05
C HIS A 6 -43.90 -28.09 -42.55
N GLN A 7 -43.55 -26.97 -43.16
CA GLN A 7 -44.31 -25.75 -43.43
C GLN A 7 -45.82 -25.90 -43.66
N ARG A 8 -46.59 -24.84 -43.30
CA ARG A 8 -47.45 -24.02 -44.18
C ARG A 8 -48.33 -23.10 -43.31
N SER A 9 -48.16 -21.78 -43.36
CA SER A 9 -48.72 -20.81 -44.33
C SER A 9 -50.14 -20.31 -43.99
N ARG A 10 -50.22 -18.98 -43.82
CA ARG A 10 -51.27 -18.05 -44.30
C ARG A 10 -52.68 -18.13 -43.70
N GLY A 11 -53.16 -16.97 -43.24
CA GLY A 11 -54.54 -16.59 -43.53
C GLY A 11 -55.18 -15.50 -42.65
N ARG A 12 -55.21 -14.27 -43.18
CA ARG A 12 -56.33 -13.30 -43.25
C ARG A 12 -57.03 -12.89 -41.93
N ALA A 13 -56.95 -11.62 -41.52
CA ALA A 13 -57.70 -10.46 -42.04
C ALA A 13 -59.23 -10.56 -41.86
N GLY A 14 -59.81 -9.64 -41.06
CA GLY A 14 -61.25 -9.58 -40.83
C GLY A 14 -61.71 -8.45 -39.88
N THR A 15 -61.71 -7.23 -40.40
CA THR A 15 -62.26 -5.93 -39.96
C THR A 15 -63.68 -5.92 -39.36
N ARG A 16 -63.95 -5.08 -38.33
CA ARG A 16 -65.19 -4.28 -38.04
C ARG A 16 -64.83 -3.16 -37.02
N VAL A 17 -64.70 -1.86 -37.33
CA VAL A 17 -65.72 -0.79 -37.54
C VAL A 17 -66.87 -0.88 -36.52
N ALA A 18 -67.34 0.11 -35.75
CA ALA A 18 -67.03 1.50 -35.36
C ALA A 18 -68.33 1.95 -34.61
N LEU A 19 -68.27 2.76 -33.54
CA LEU A 19 -69.26 3.81 -33.26
C LEU A 19 -68.89 4.62 -32.01
N MET A 20 -69.17 5.91 -32.12
CA MET A 20 -68.65 7.05 -31.37
C MET A 20 -69.85 7.87 -30.84
N CYS A 21 -69.58 8.79 -29.91
CA CYS A 21 -70.41 9.89 -29.39
C CYS A 21 -71.32 9.50 -28.20
N ALA A 22 -71.43 10.24 -27.09
CA ALA A 22 -70.94 11.53 -26.59
C ALA A 22 -71.23 11.51 -25.04
N ALA A 23 -70.88 12.41 -24.13
CA ALA A 23 -70.43 13.79 -24.15
C ALA A 23 -70.17 14.24 -22.67
N LEU A 24 -69.24 15.18 -22.49
CA LEU A 24 -69.26 16.34 -21.54
C LEU A 24 -69.34 16.08 -20.01
N ALA A 25 -68.59 16.73 -19.11
CA ALA A 25 -67.88 18.01 -19.17
C ALA A 25 -66.90 18.18 -17.99
N ALA A 26 -65.86 19.00 -18.24
CA ALA A 26 -65.18 19.94 -17.33
C ALA A 26 -64.29 19.34 -16.20
N LEU A 27 -63.04 19.79 -15.95
CA LEU A 27 -62.44 21.13 -16.09
C LEU A 27 -60.93 21.09 -16.44
N LEU A 28 -60.57 22.04 -17.32
CA LEU A 28 -59.44 22.99 -17.29
C LEU A 28 -57.98 22.56 -17.55
N ILE A 29 -57.58 22.99 -18.75
CA ILE A 29 -56.30 23.51 -19.24
C ILE A 29 -55.46 24.23 -18.16
N SER A 30 -54.19 23.84 -18.04
CA SER A 30 -53.07 24.77 -17.87
C SER A 30 -51.75 24.14 -18.31
N GLY A 31 -51.09 24.82 -19.25
CA GLY A 31 -49.64 24.82 -19.39
C GLY A 31 -48.99 23.60 -20.03
N CYS A 32 -48.71 23.70 -21.33
CA CYS A 32 -47.47 23.14 -21.85
C CYS A 32 -46.31 23.85 -21.14
N SER A 33 -45.81 23.29 -20.05
CA SER A 33 -44.43 23.47 -19.64
C SER A 33 -43.71 22.21 -20.07
N SER A 34 -42.79 22.37 -21.03
CA SER A 34 -41.72 21.41 -21.25
C SER A 34 -40.94 21.30 -19.95
N ALA A 35 -41.33 20.35 -19.10
CA ALA A 35 -40.45 19.83 -18.08
C ALA A 35 -39.36 19.08 -18.84
N SER A 36 -38.29 19.79 -19.20
CA SER A 36 -36.98 19.19 -19.30
C SER A 36 -36.76 18.48 -17.97
N SER A 37 -36.93 17.16 -17.97
CA SER A 37 -36.32 16.32 -16.96
C SER A 37 -34.82 16.47 -17.16
N SER A 38 -34.23 17.50 -16.53
CA SER A 38 -32.82 17.42 -16.20
C SER A 38 -32.70 16.14 -15.39
N LEU A 39 -31.93 15.19 -15.91
CA LEU A 39 -31.35 14.14 -15.07
C LEU A 39 -30.78 14.85 -13.83
N PRO A 40 -30.85 14.25 -12.63
CA PRO A 40 -30.15 14.81 -11.48
C PRO A 40 -28.73 15.12 -11.94
N GLU A 41 -28.34 16.39 -11.80
CA GLU A 41 -27.00 16.84 -12.11
C GLU A 41 -26.08 15.94 -11.28
N GLN A 42 -25.34 15.06 -11.97
CA GLN A 42 -24.42 14.18 -11.27
C GLN A 42 -23.45 15.09 -10.55
N THR A 43 -23.38 14.94 -9.23
CA THR A 43 -22.40 15.63 -8.40
C THR A 43 -21.04 15.46 -9.10
N PRO A 44 -20.32 16.55 -9.42
CA PRO A 44 -18.98 16.43 -9.98
C PRO A 44 -18.16 15.47 -9.11
N PRO A 45 -17.33 14.59 -9.69
CA PRO A 45 -16.56 13.60 -8.92
C PRO A 45 -15.85 14.23 -7.70
N ALA A 46 -15.30 15.43 -7.86
CA ALA A 46 -14.64 16.19 -6.79
C ALA A 46 -15.56 16.62 -5.64
N ASP A 47 -16.86 16.81 -5.86
CA ASP A 47 -17.82 17.20 -4.83
C ASP A 47 -18.33 15.96 -4.05
N ALA A 48 -18.45 14.80 -4.69
CA ALA A 48 -18.78 13.53 -4.02
C ALA A 48 -17.61 13.06 -3.15
N ILE A 49 -16.41 13.06 -3.71
CA ILE A 49 -15.15 12.76 -3.00
C ILE A 49 -15.00 13.66 -1.76
N ARG A 50 -15.44 14.93 -1.82
CA ARG A 50 -15.37 15.85 -0.68
C ARG A 50 -16.22 15.40 0.51
N GLU A 51 -17.47 14.99 0.28
CA GLU A 51 -18.36 14.52 1.37
C GLU A 51 -17.82 13.24 2.02
N ASP A 52 -17.24 12.33 1.22
CA ASP A 52 -16.66 11.09 1.72
C ASP A 52 -15.37 11.33 2.52
N ILE A 53 -14.60 12.36 2.18
CA ILE A 53 -13.38 12.73 2.90
C ILE A 53 -13.69 13.35 4.26
N ASP A 54 -14.75 14.15 4.40
CA ASP A 54 -15.22 14.58 5.73
C ASP A 54 -15.56 13.37 6.61
N ALA A 55 -16.10 12.31 6.02
CA ALA A 55 -16.31 11.04 6.72
C ALA A 55 -15.00 10.34 7.07
N VAL A 56 -13.94 10.44 6.25
CA VAL A 56 -12.60 9.92 6.56
C VAL A 56 -12.05 10.58 7.82
N PHE A 57 -12.00 11.91 7.85
CA PHE A 57 -11.53 12.67 9.01
C PHE A 57 -12.40 12.44 10.26
N GLY A 58 -13.72 12.25 10.08
CA GLY A 58 -14.64 11.95 11.18
C GLY A 58 -14.61 10.50 11.69
N THR A 59 -14.05 9.55 10.94
CA THR A 59 -14.12 8.10 11.26
C THR A 59 -12.79 7.54 11.77
N LEU A 60 -11.65 8.03 11.27
CA LEU A 60 -10.31 7.56 11.66
C LEU A 60 -9.77 8.30 12.88
N TYR A 61 -10.15 7.84 14.08
CA TYR A 61 -9.74 8.40 15.38
C TYR A 61 -10.12 9.89 15.56
N GLY A 62 -10.26 10.34 16.80
CA GLY A 62 -10.87 11.66 17.07
C GLY A 62 -10.05 12.79 16.48
N GLU A 63 -10.66 13.58 15.59
CA GLU A 63 -10.31 14.90 14.99
C GLU A 63 -8.84 15.18 14.55
N ASP A 64 -7.81 14.54 15.11
CA ASP A 64 -6.42 14.99 15.07
C ASP A 64 -5.42 13.95 14.51
N ALA A 65 -5.85 12.75 14.06
CA ALA A 65 -4.92 11.69 13.65
C ALA A 65 -4.63 11.68 12.13
N VAL A 66 -5.64 11.88 11.30
CA VAL A 66 -5.45 11.99 9.85
C VAL A 66 -4.90 13.38 9.54
N ARG A 67 -3.74 13.42 8.87
CA ARG A 67 -3.08 14.67 8.48
C ARG A 67 -3.38 15.04 7.04
N ALA A 68 -3.47 14.08 6.14
CA ALA A 68 -3.77 14.38 4.73
C ALA A 68 -4.58 13.26 4.05
N VAL A 69 -5.41 13.67 3.10
CA VAL A 69 -6.07 12.77 2.15
C VAL A 69 -5.84 13.29 0.74
N LEU A 70 -5.25 12.45 -0.12
CA LEU A 70 -4.95 12.78 -1.52
C LEU A 70 -5.55 11.72 -2.44
N VAL A 71 -6.10 12.15 -3.57
CA VAL A 71 -6.62 11.26 -4.62
C VAL A 71 -6.08 11.71 -5.96
N GLN A 72 -5.41 10.80 -6.65
CA GLN A 72 -4.88 10.97 -8.01
C GLN A 72 -5.63 10.04 -8.96
N GLN A 73 -5.99 10.55 -10.14
CA GLN A 73 -6.58 9.76 -11.22
C GLN A 73 -6.01 10.18 -12.58
N HIS A 74 -5.67 9.20 -13.44
CA HIS A 74 -5.07 9.44 -14.75
C HIS A 74 -3.80 10.30 -14.69
N GLY A 75 -2.99 10.08 -13.66
CA GLY A 75 -1.76 10.83 -13.41
C GLY A 75 -1.95 12.28 -12.90
N GLU A 76 -3.19 12.71 -12.63
CA GLU A 76 -3.49 14.07 -12.16
C GLU A 76 -4.09 14.04 -10.74
N LEU A 77 -3.63 14.93 -9.86
CA LEU A 77 -4.18 15.08 -8.51
C LEU A 77 -5.57 15.72 -8.62
N VAL A 78 -6.62 14.92 -8.37
CA VAL A 78 -8.02 15.36 -8.48
C VAL A 78 -8.59 15.85 -7.15
N TYR A 79 -7.96 15.49 -6.03
CA TYR A 79 -8.30 15.97 -4.70
C TYR A 79 -7.08 15.98 -3.77
N GLU A 80 -6.99 16.99 -2.91
CA GLU A 80 -6.15 16.99 -1.72
C GLU A 80 -6.81 17.78 -0.58
N GLN A 81 -6.66 17.29 0.65
CA GLN A 81 -7.03 18.01 1.86
C GLN A 81 -6.02 17.69 2.95
N TYR A 82 -5.68 18.71 3.73
CA TYR A 82 -4.77 18.62 4.86
C TYR A 82 -5.50 19.11 6.11
N GLU A 83 -5.40 18.36 7.20
CA GLU A 83 -5.95 18.68 8.51
C GLU A 83 -4.79 18.95 9.47
N ASP A 84 -4.74 20.16 10.01
CA ASP A 84 -3.64 20.67 10.85
C ASP A 84 -2.23 20.36 10.30
N SER A 85 -2.10 20.35 8.97
CA SER A 85 -0.85 20.09 8.24
C SER A 85 -0.88 20.74 6.85
N THR A 86 0.19 20.55 6.10
CA THR A 86 0.42 21.09 4.76
C THR A 86 1.12 20.06 3.87
N ALA A 87 1.18 20.34 2.57
CA ALA A 87 1.92 19.53 1.61
C ALA A 87 3.43 19.44 1.91
N ASP A 88 3.97 20.43 2.63
CA ASP A 88 5.39 20.52 3.00
C ASP A 88 5.72 19.72 4.29
N ASP A 89 4.71 19.19 4.97
CA ASP A 89 4.93 18.37 6.16
C ASP A 89 5.21 16.91 5.78
N THR A 90 6.14 16.29 6.50
CA THR A 90 6.41 14.86 6.39
C THR A 90 5.96 14.11 7.64
N TRP A 91 5.63 12.84 7.46
CA TRP A 91 5.15 12.00 8.56
C TRP A 91 5.80 10.63 8.50
N ASP A 92 5.90 9.99 9.65
CA ASP A 92 6.30 8.59 9.73
C ASP A 92 5.29 7.72 8.99
N VAL A 93 5.70 7.12 7.87
CA VAL A 93 4.81 6.32 7.03
C VAL A 93 4.65 4.89 7.54
N ARG A 94 5.30 4.56 8.67
CA ARG A 94 5.24 3.26 9.35
C ARG A 94 5.47 2.12 8.35
N GLY A 95 4.57 1.13 8.33
CA GLY A 95 4.64 -0.06 7.48
C GLY A 95 4.69 0.20 5.97
N VAL A 96 4.34 1.41 5.48
CA VAL A 96 4.52 1.78 4.06
C VAL A 96 6.01 1.73 3.66
N THR A 97 6.93 1.92 4.62
CA THR A 97 8.38 1.78 4.43
C THR A 97 8.77 0.44 3.78
N ARG A 98 8.01 -0.63 3.99
CA ARG A 98 8.30 -1.95 3.41
C ARG A 98 8.17 -1.98 1.90
N ALA A 99 7.27 -1.17 1.34
CA ALA A 99 7.12 -1.04 -0.09
C ALA A 99 8.38 -0.43 -0.70
N VAL A 100 8.96 0.59 -0.04
CA VAL A 100 10.26 1.16 -0.41
C VAL A 100 11.35 0.10 -0.34
N THR A 101 11.48 -0.61 0.78
CA THR A 101 12.49 -1.69 0.93
C THR A 101 12.35 -2.77 -0.13
N SER A 102 11.12 -3.22 -0.42
CA SER A 102 10.85 -4.19 -1.49
C SER A 102 11.24 -3.66 -2.86
N THR A 103 10.96 -2.39 -3.13
CA THR A 103 11.35 -1.71 -4.37
C THR A 103 12.86 -1.69 -4.54
N LEU A 104 13.62 -1.42 -3.48
CA LEU A 104 15.08 -1.47 -3.50
C LEU A 104 15.61 -2.88 -3.80
N VAL A 105 14.99 -3.92 -3.25
CA VAL A 105 15.32 -5.32 -3.60
C VAL A 105 15.10 -5.56 -5.11
N GLY A 106 13.97 -5.10 -5.65
CA GLY A 106 13.67 -5.20 -7.08
C GLY A 106 14.69 -4.49 -7.97
N ILE A 107 15.02 -3.25 -7.64
CA ILE A 107 16.03 -2.47 -8.35
C ILE A 107 17.41 -3.16 -8.28
N ALA A 108 17.78 -3.72 -7.13
CA ALA A 108 19.03 -4.45 -6.98
C ALA A 108 19.05 -5.74 -7.83
N ILE A 109 17.92 -6.42 -8.00
CA ILE A 109 17.77 -7.55 -8.93
C ILE A 109 17.91 -7.08 -10.38
N ASP A 110 17.21 -6.01 -10.77
CA ASP A 110 17.24 -5.47 -12.14
C ASP A 110 18.65 -5.01 -12.55
N ARG A 111 19.44 -4.52 -11.58
CA ARG A 111 20.84 -4.13 -11.76
C ARG A 111 21.82 -5.30 -11.70
N GLY A 112 21.35 -6.53 -11.45
CA GLY A 112 22.17 -7.73 -11.34
C GLY A 112 23.03 -7.80 -10.08
N LEU A 113 22.72 -7.00 -9.06
CA LEU A 113 23.39 -7.02 -7.74
C LEU A 113 22.86 -8.18 -6.87
N ILE A 114 21.58 -8.53 -7.06
CA ILE A 114 20.94 -9.72 -6.49
C ILE A 114 20.56 -10.64 -7.65
N SER A 115 20.90 -11.93 -7.57
CA SER A 115 20.70 -12.87 -8.68
C SER A 115 19.23 -13.20 -8.98
N GLY A 116 18.33 -12.95 -8.02
CA GLY A 116 16.89 -13.10 -8.16
C GLY A 116 16.22 -13.49 -6.84
N VAL A 117 14.90 -13.70 -6.87
CA VAL A 117 14.12 -14.06 -5.66
C VAL A 117 14.39 -15.47 -5.13
N ASP A 118 14.98 -16.34 -5.95
CA ASP A 118 15.37 -17.70 -5.53
C ASP A 118 16.77 -17.73 -4.88
N ALA A 119 17.49 -16.60 -4.87
CA ALA A 119 18.75 -16.46 -4.18
C ALA A 119 18.56 -16.70 -2.67
N THR A 120 19.54 -17.34 -2.06
CA THR A 120 19.45 -17.76 -0.65
C THR A 120 20.09 -16.76 0.30
N LEU A 121 19.66 -16.69 1.55
CA LEU A 121 20.27 -15.79 2.54
C LEU A 121 21.78 -16.06 2.72
N GLY A 122 22.24 -17.30 2.54
CA GLY A 122 23.67 -17.63 2.56
C GLY A 122 24.48 -17.04 1.40
N GLU A 123 23.84 -16.82 0.24
CA GLU A 123 24.45 -16.12 -0.89
C GLU A 123 24.40 -14.61 -0.72
N LEU A 124 23.32 -14.11 -0.10
CA LEU A 124 23.00 -12.68 -0.03
C LEU A 124 23.58 -11.95 1.19
N LEU A 125 23.94 -12.67 2.25
CA LEU A 125 24.47 -12.11 3.50
C LEU A 125 25.83 -12.75 3.87
N PRO A 126 26.86 -12.63 3.01
CA PRO A 126 28.15 -13.28 3.23
C PRO A 126 28.85 -12.80 4.52
N ASP A 127 28.69 -11.53 4.89
CA ASP A 127 29.28 -10.98 6.12
C ASP A 127 28.62 -11.54 7.40
N TYR A 128 27.39 -12.07 7.28
CA TYR A 128 26.66 -12.73 8.36
C TYR A 128 26.76 -14.27 8.31
N ALA A 129 27.67 -14.84 7.52
CA ALA A 129 27.82 -16.30 7.40
C ALA A 129 28.00 -17.03 8.74
N ALA A 130 28.60 -16.37 9.75
CA ALA A 130 28.76 -16.93 11.09
C ALA A 130 27.44 -17.00 11.91
N ALA A 131 26.46 -16.15 11.59
CA ALA A 131 25.14 -16.12 12.22
C ALA A 131 24.14 -17.06 11.52
N LEU A 132 24.46 -17.54 10.31
CA LEU A 132 23.58 -18.41 9.53
C LEU A 132 23.82 -19.89 9.85
N THR A 133 22.76 -20.57 10.29
CA THR A 133 22.74 -22.04 10.27
C THR A 133 22.56 -22.55 8.83
N PRO A 134 22.88 -23.82 8.51
CA PRO A 134 22.60 -24.37 7.17
C PRO A 134 21.13 -24.26 6.76
N GLU A 135 20.21 -24.31 7.71
CA GLU A 135 18.78 -24.12 7.47
C GLU A 135 18.47 -22.64 7.13
N THR A 136 18.92 -21.71 7.96
CA THR A 136 18.69 -20.27 7.75
C THR A 136 19.35 -19.77 6.46
N ALA A 137 20.56 -20.27 6.17
CA ALA A 137 21.29 -19.97 4.95
C ALA A 137 20.53 -20.39 3.69
N ALA A 138 19.71 -21.44 3.75
CA ALA A 138 18.94 -21.98 2.61
C ALA A 138 17.60 -21.27 2.39
N ILE A 139 17.21 -20.33 3.25
CA ILE A 139 15.99 -19.53 3.06
C ILE A 139 16.14 -18.70 1.79
N GLN A 140 15.18 -18.82 0.88
CA GLN A 140 15.14 -18.02 -0.35
C GLN A 140 14.62 -16.62 -0.04
N LEU A 141 15.14 -15.62 -0.75
CA LEU A 141 14.71 -14.23 -0.66
C LEU A 141 13.19 -14.07 -0.85
N LYS A 142 12.59 -14.85 -1.76
CA LYS A 142 11.14 -14.91 -1.97
C LYS A 142 10.37 -15.18 -0.68
N SER A 143 10.82 -16.12 0.14
CA SER A 143 10.15 -16.47 1.39
C SER A 143 10.20 -15.34 2.41
N VAL A 144 11.22 -14.49 2.34
CA VAL A 144 11.33 -13.28 3.17
C VAL A 144 10.39 -12.20 2.64
N LEU A 145 10.38 -11.97 1.31
CA LEU A 145 9.49 -11.01 0.63
C LEU A 145 8.00 -11.31 0.82
N THR A 146 7.64 -12.57 1.07
CA THR A 146 6.24 -12.99 1.25
C THR A 146 5.88 -13.34 2.69
N HIS A 147 6.74 -13.06 3.68
CA HIS A 147 6.50 -13.38 5.09
C HIS A 147 6.23 -14.88 5.37
N THR A 148 6.79 -15.79 4.58
CA THR A 148 6.62 -17.26 4.76
C THR A 148 7.88 -17.92 5.32
N ALA A 149 8.90 -17.12 5.62
CA ALA A 149 10.15 -17.60 6.14
C ALA A 149 10.12 -17.88 7.65
N ASN A 150 9.03 -17.67 8.40
CA ASN A 150 8.96 -17.84 9.87
C ASN A 150 9.95 -16.95 10.66
N PHE A 151 10.17 -15.71 10.21
CA PHE A 151 10.79 -14.67 11.06
C PHE A 151 9.83 -14.26 12.17
N ALA A 152 10.39 -13.78 13.28
CA ALA A 152 9.67 -13.33 14.47
C ALA A 152 8.46 -12.45 14.09
N PRO A 153 7.23 -12.82 14.48
CA PRO A 153 6.05 -12.07 14.08
C PRO A 153 6.06 -10.70 14.72
N THR A 154 5.48 -9.74 14.01
CA THR A 154 5.14 -8.44 14.60
C THR A 154 4.03 -8.66 15.61
N SER A 155 4.29 -8.36 16.89
CA SER A 155 3.25 -8.44 17.92
C SER A 155 2.64 -7.05 18.12
N GLU A 156 1.39 -6.84 17.71
CA GLU A 156 0.62 -5.62 18.04
C GLU A 156 0.47 -5.45 19.57
N GLU A 157 0.54 -6.56 20.31
CA GLU A 157 0.61 -6.58 21.76
C GLU A 157 2.03 -6.97 22.19
N ARG A 158 2.75 -6.07 22.86
CA ARG A 158 4.13 -6.22 23.36
C ARG A 158 4.42 -7.46 24.25
N ASP A 159 3.55 -8.47 24.36
CA ASP A 159 3.71 -9.56 25.34
C ASP A 159 3.34 -10.98 24.87
N ILE A 160 3.53 -11.32 23.59
CA ILE A 160 3.45 -12.73 23.14
C ILE A 160 4.74 -13.16 22.43
N ARG A 161 5.81 -13.36 23.21
CA ARG A 161 6.94 -14.30 23.00
C ARG A 161 7.58 -14.40 21.58
N GLY A 162 7.49 -13.37 20.75
CA GLY A 162 7.78 -13.49 19.31
C GLY A 162 8.97 -12.72 18.77
N SER A 163 9.22 -11.48 19.24
CA SER A 163 10.36 -10.64 18.82
C SER A 163 11.64 -11.04 19.55
N PRO A 164 12.84 -10.87 18.95
CA PRO A 164 14.08 -10.89 19.72
C PRO A 164 13.91 -10.00 20.95
N ALA A 165 14.17 -10.55 22.15
CA ALA A 165 14.00 -9.82 23.39
C ALA A 165 14.98 -8.64 23.38
N ASP A 166 14.41 -7.45 23.22
CA ASP A 166 15.11 -6.17 23.19
C ASP A 166 16.09 -6.00 22.01
N LEU A 167 15.56 -6.04 20.77
CA LEU A 167 16.32 -5.70 19.56
C LEU A 167 17.05 -4.35 19.71
N TYR A 168 16.39 -3.37 20.34
CA TYR A 168 16.94 -2.02 20.58
C TYR A 168 18.16 -2.00 21.51
N ALA A 169 18.37 -3.03 22.32
CA ALA A 169 19.59 -3.20 23.12
C ALA A 169 20.71 -3.95 22.39
N GLN A 170 20.46 -4.52 21.21
CA GLN A 170 21.46 -5.28 20.47
C GLN A 170 22.40 -4.35 19.71
N THR A 171 23.69 -4.71 19.68
CA THR A 171 24.70 -4.02 18.88
C THR A 171 24.78 -4.53 17.44
N ASP A 172 24.12 -5.66 17.15
CA ASP A 172 24.00 -6.31 15.85
C ASP A 172 22.57 -6.86 15.68
N TRP A 173 21.72 -6.10 15.00
CA TRP A 173 20.31 -6.42 14.79
C TRP A 173 20.16 -7.57 13.81
N VAL A 174 20.89 -7.52 12.69
CA VAL A 174 20.82 -8.54 11.64
C VAL A 174 21.23 -9.91 12.19
N ALA A 175 22.37 -10.01 12.88
CA ALA A 175 22.79 -11.26 13.50
C ALA A 175 21.80 -11.75 14.58
N SER A 176 21.22 -10.85 15.37
CA SER A 176 20.23 -11.21 16.39
C SER A 176 18.94 -11.74 15.79
N ILE A 177 18.45 -11.13 14.70
CA ILE A 177 17.27 -11.57 13.96
C ILE A 177 17.52 -12.95 13.35
N LEU A 178 18.68 -13.18 12.74
CA LEU A 178 19.04 -14.48 12.16
C LEU A 178 19.16 -15.57 13.23
N ALA A 179 19.73 -15.26 14.39
CA ALA A 179 19.85 -16.18 15.52
C ALA A 179 18.48 -16.55 16.12
N ASP A 180 17.60 -15.56 16.31
CA ASP A 180 16.22 -15.80 16.73
C ASP A 180 15.49 -16.69 15.71
N ARG A 181 15.59 -16.34 14.42
CA ARG A 181 15.00 -17.14 13.35
C ARG A 181 15.50 -18.59 13.35
N ALA A 182 16.80 -18.81 13.59
CA ALA A 182 17.35 -20.16 13.69
C ALA A 182 16.77 -20.92 14.90
N ALA A 183 16.57 -20.25 16.04
CA ALA A 183 15.97 -20.86 17.23
C ALA A 183 14.48 -21.21 17.03
N ARG A 184 13.75 -20.43 16.22
CA ARG A 184 12.33 -20.68 15.89
C ARG A 184 12.13 -21.84 14.90
N GLY A 185 13.16 -22.20 14.14
CA GLY A 185 13.10 -23.29 13.13
C GLY A 185 12.27 -22.94 11.89
N PRO A 186 12.06 -23.89 10.97
CA PRO A 186 11.70 -23.59 9.58
C PRO A 186 10.28 -23.01 9.40
N GLY A 187 9.39 -23.22 10.38
CA GLY A 187 7.97 -22.99 10.22
C GLY A 187 7.33 -24.00 9.26
N ASP A 188 6.06 -23.80 8.94
CA ASP A 188 5.26 -24.61 8.01
C ASP A 188 5.10 -23.94 6.63
N GLY A 189 5.76 -22.78 6.42
CA GLY A 189 5.63 -21.96 5.22
C GLY A 189 4.35 -21.12 5.18
N ALA A 190 3.57 -21.09 6.26
CA ALA A 190 2.41 -20.21 6.39
C ALA A 190 2.84 -18.74 6.43
N PHE A 191 1.94 -17.87 5.98
CA PHE A 191 2.11 -16.43 6.12
C PHE A 191 2.17 -16.03 7.59
N LEU A 192 3.25 -15.34 7.97
CA LEU A 192 3.49 -14.80 9.30
C LEU A 192 4.15 -13.42 9.18
N PHE A 193 3.33 -12.37 9.20
CA PHE A 193 3.78 -10.99 9.03
C PHE A 193 4.89 -10.62 10.04
N SER A 194 6.02 -10.13 9.53
CA SER A 194 7.23 -9.94 10.33
C SER A 194 8.01 -8.68 9.96
N ASP A 195 8.16 -7.77 10.92
CA ASP A 195 9.11 -6.64 10.88
C ASP A 195 10.54 -7.14 10.70
N MET A 196 10.88 -8.21 11.42
CA MET A 196 12.24 -8.76 11.45
C MET A 196 12.64 -9.32 10.09
N GLY A 197 11.72 -10.01 9.40
CA GLY A 197 11.94 -10.46 8.03
C GLY A 197 12.18 -9.30 7.07
N THR A 198 11.40 -8.23 7.17
CA THR A 198 11.61 -7.05 6.31
C THR A 198 12.90 -6.30 6.62
N HIS A 199 13.37 -6.26 7.88
CA HIS A 199 14.69 -5.71 8.20
C HIS A 199 15.82 -6.52 7.55
N ILE A 200 15.67 -7.84 7.44
CA ILE A 200 16.61 -8.68 6.67
C ILE A 200 16.63 -8.31 5.19
N LEU A 201 15.50 -7.90 4.58
CA LEU A 201 15.49 -7.39 3.21
C LEU A 201 16.34 -6.12 3.06
N ALA A 202 16.27 -5.20 4.02
CA ALA A 202 17.11 -4.01 4.04
C ALA A 202 18.60 -4.37 4.20
N ALA A 203 18.92 -5.35 5.05
CA ALA A 203 20.29 -5.86 5.18
C ALA A 203 20.81 -6.49 3.89
N VAL A 204 19.97 -7.25 3.17
CA VAL A 204 20.30 -7.80 1.85
C VAL A 204 20.61 -6.70 0.84
N VAL A 205 19.82 -5.61 0.82
CA VAL A 205 20.10 -4.45 -0.03
C VAL A 205 21.44 -3.82 0.36
N ALA A 206 21.71 -3.65 1.65
CA ALA A 206 22.95 -3.05 2.12
C ALA A 206 24.19 -3.89 1.72
N GLU A 207 24.14 -5.20 1.91
CA GLU A 207 25.19 -6.14 1.51
C GLU A 207 25.42 -6.15 0.01
N ALA A 208 24.35 -6.25 -0.79
CA ALA A 208 24.45 -6.36 -2.25
C ALA A 208 24.96 -5.07 -2.91
N THR A 209 24.71 -3.90 -2.28
CA THR A 209 25.06 -2.59 -2.85
C THR A 209 26.33 -2.00 -2.26
N GLY A 210 26.71 -2.41 -1.04
CA GLY A 210 27.74 -1.75 -0.24
C GLY A 210 27.36 -0.33 0.23
N MET A 211 26.08 0.02 0.15
CA MET A 211 25.51 1.32 0.55
C MET A 211 24.51 1.14 1.69
N SER A 212 24.19 2.20 2.43
CA SER A 212 22.98 2.15 3.26
C SER A 212 21.74 2.06 2.36
N PRO A 213 20.65 1.42 2.80
CA PRO A 213 19.40 1.39 2.04
C PRO A 213 18.91 2.79 1.64
N PHE A 214 19.07 3.79 2.51
CA PHE A 214 18.75 5.18 2.18
C PHE A 214 19.58 5.72 1.02
N ARG A 215 20.91 5.54 1.02
CA ARG A 215 21.78 6.04 -0.06
C ARG A 215 21.51 5.34 -1.38
N PHE A 216 21.14 4.07 -1.34
CA PHE A 216 20.68 3.38 -2.53
C PHE A 216 19.33 3.94 -2.99
N ALA A 217 18.36 4.13 -2.10
CA ALA A 217 17.06 4.73 -2.42
C ALA A 217 17.19 6.13 -3.01
N GLU A 218 18.00 7.00 -2.41
CA GLU A 218 18.31 8.35 -2.89
C GLU A 218 18.74 8.32 -4.37
N GLN A 219 19.66 7.44 -4.72
CA GLN A 219 20.21 7.35 -6.09
C GLN A 219 19.28 6.67 -7.10
N THR A 220 18.44 5.73 -6.65
CA THR A 220 17.78 4.81 -7.57
C THR A 220 16.27 4.86 -7.56
N LEU A 221 15.67 5.49 -6.54
CA LEU A 221 14.23 5.56 -6.37
C LEU A 221 13.79 7.00 -6.07
N PHE A 222 14.25 7.59 -4.98
CA PHE A 222 13.84 8.94 -4.54
C PHE A 222 14.26 10.01 -5.55
N GLY A 223 15.51 10.00 -6.00
CA GLY A 223 15.99 10.93 -7.04
C GLY A 223 15.18 10.85 -8.33
N PRO A 224 15.02 9.66 -8.96
CA PRO A 224 14.16 9.50 -10.13
C PRO A 224 12.69 9.88 -9.93
N LEU A 225 12.14 9.70 -8.72
CA LEU A 225 10.78 10.10 -8.37
C LEU A 225 10.66 11.59 -7.98
N GLU A 226 11.76 12.34 -7.97
CA GLU A 226 11.78 13.75 -7.54
C GLU A 226 11.31 13.94 -6.08
N ILE A 227 11.61 12.95 -5.23
CA ILE A 227 11.42 13.00 -3.79
C ILE A 227 12.61 13.77 -3.22
N ASP A 228 12.35 14.94 -2.63
CA ASP A 228 13.39 15.72 -1.96
C ASP A 228 13.85 14.97 -0.72
N THR A 229 15.16 14.87 -0.53
CA THR A 229 15.79 14.16 0.57
C THR A 229 16.71 15.05 1.40
N ASP A 230 16.78 16.35 1.09
CA ASP A 230 17.64 17.31 1.76
C ASP A 230 16.85 18.27 2.69
N PRO A 231 17.35 18.55 3.92
CA PRO A 231 18.46 17.89 4.58
C PRO A 231 18.03 16.53 5.15
N TRP A 232 18.83 15.49 4.87
CA TRP A 232 18.63 14.18 5.46
C TRP A 232 19.11 14.13 6.92
N TRP A 233 18.26 13.61 7.80
CA TRP A 233 18.62 13.24 9.16
C TRP A 233 19.27 11.86 9.22
N GLU A 234 20.60 11.84 9.37
CA GLU A 234 21.43 10.64 9.48
C GLU A 234 21.72 10.31 10.96
N GLU A 235 20.77 9.69 11.65
CA GLU A 235 21.01 9.12 12.97
C GLU A 235 20.78 7.61 13.04
N ARG A 236 21.60 6.98 13.88
CA ARG A 236 21.60 5.56 14.16
C ARG A 236 21.09 5.34 15.56
N PHE A 237 20.22 4.34 15.73
CA PHE A 237 19.83 3.90 17.05
C PHE A 237 21.08 3.53 17.85
N THR A 238 21.30 4.26 18.94
CA THR A 238 22.36 3.97 19.90
C THR A 238 21.71 3.33 21.13
N PRO A 239 22.13 2.12 21.55
CA PRO A 239 21.59 1.51 22.76
C PRO A 239 21.76 2.44 23.97
N GLY A 240 20.65 2.83 24.61
CA GLY A 240 20.66 3.47 25.94
C GLY A 240 20.01 4.85 26.09
N ASP A 241 19.65 5.57 25.01
CA ASP A 241 18.92 6.85 25.12
C ASP A 241 17.92 7.08 23.95
N PRO A 242 16.70 6.51 24.03
CA PRO A 242 15.72 6.59 22.96
C PRO A 242 14.90 7.90 22.92
N GLU A 243 14.92 8.75 23.96
CA GLU A 243 14.08 9.97 24.01
C GLU A 243 14.67 11.12 23.21
N ALA A 244 15.99 11.34 23.26
CA ALA A 244 16.65 12.40 22.48
C ALA A 244 16.55 12.13 20.96
N LEU A 245 16.70 10.85 20.56
CA LEU A 245 16.57 10.40 19.17
C LEU A 245 15.15 10.64 18.61
N LEU A 246 14.13 10.61 19.47
CA LEU A 246 12.75 10.77 19.03
C LEU A 246 12.42 12.23 18.66
N GLN A 247 12.96 13.20 19.41
CA GLN A 247 12.71 14.62 19.12
C GLN A 247 13.41 15.07 17.84
N ASP A 248 14.69 14.73 17.68
CA ASP A 248 15.44 15.10 16.47
C ASP A 248 14.86 14.39 15.22
N TYR A 249 14.38 13.15 15.37
CA TYR A 249 13.59 12.46 14.35
C TYR A 249 12.29 13.20 14.01
N GLN A 250 11.58 13.70 15.03
CA GLN A 250 10.32 14.42 14.89
C GLN A 250 10.48 15.80 14.22
N ASP A 251 11.63 16.45 14.42
CA ASP A 251 11.93 17.75 13.82
C ASP A 251 12.57 17.62 12.42
N ALA A 252 12.96 16.42 12.01
CA ALA A 252 13.55 16.16 10.70
C ALA A 252 12.51 16.19 9.57
N GLY A 253 12.83 16.90 8.49
CA GLY A 253 12.06 16.86 7.24
C GLY A 253 12.11 15.47 6.61
N VAL A 254 13.30 14.96 6.30
CA VAL A 254 13.47 13.59 5.78
C VAL A 254 14.32 12.77 6.72
N ALA A 255 13.76 11.66 7.18
CA ALA A 255 14.40 10.75 8.12
C ALA A 255 14.12 9.31 7.75
N TRP A 256 15.15 8.47 7.88
CA TRP A 256 14.99 7.02 7.90
C TRP A 256 16.01 6.48 8.90
N PRO A 257 15.60 6.24 10.16
CA PRO A 257 16.51 5.76 11.19
C PRO A 257 17.21 4.48 10.76
N ALA A 258 18.42 4.27 11.25
CA ALA A 258 19.18 3.05 11.02
C ALA A 258 19.49 2.30 12.32
N ASP A 259 19.68 0.99 12.20
CA ASP A 259 20.22 0.17 13.27
C ASP A 259 21.70 0.54 13.57
N PRO A 260 22.31 -0.02 14.63
CA PRO A 260 23.70 0.31 14.97
C PRO A 260 24.73 -0.04 13.87
N GLN A 261 24.38 -0.91 12.91
CA GLN A 261 25.24 -1.31 11.79
C GLN A 261 25.10 -0.33 10.61
N GLY A 262 24.12 0.57 10.65
CA GLY A 262 23.83 1.52 9.58
C GLY A 262 22.84 0.99 8.54
N VAL A 263 22.15 -0.12 8.81
CA VAL A 263 21.05 -0.58 7.97
C VAL A 263 19.78 0.18 8.37
N ASN A 264 19.24 0.97 7.45
CA ASN A 264 17.98 1.69 7.68
C ASN A 264 16.86 0.69 8.05
N LEU A 265 15.95 1.10 8.94
CA LEU A 265 14.87 0.25 9.44
C LEU A 265 13.91 -0.09 8.29
N GLY A 266 14.12 -1.23 7.65
CA GLY A 266 13.42 -1.59 6.41
C GLY A 266 11.89 -1.70 6.55
N PHE A 267 11.40 -1.79 7.77
CA PHE A 267 10.00 -2.06 8.10
C PHE A 267 9.19 -0.85 8.55
N THR A 268 9.82 0.29 8.88
CA THR A 268 9.16 1.43 9.53
C THR A 268 10.00 2.72 9.54
N HIS A 269 9.42 3.82 10.03
CA HIS A 269 10.08 5.07 10.42
C HIS A 269 10.74 5.85 9.29
N LEU A 270 10.47 5.51 8.03
CA LEU A 270 10.72 6.43 6.94
C LEU A 270 9.73 7.59 7.03
N ARG A 271 10.23 8.82 6.92
CA ARG A 271 9.40 10.02 6.78
C ARG A 271 9.32 10.46 5.34
N LEU A 272 8.12 10.69 4.84
CA LEU A 272 7.85 11.17 3.48
C LEU A 272 6.72 12.20 3.49
N HIS A 273 6.65 13.00 2.43
CA HIS A 273 5.48 13.84 2.16
C HIS A 273 4.29 12.96 1.72
N PRO A 274 3.04 13.39 1.96
CA PRO A 274 1.87 12.71 1.41
C PRO A 274 1.90 12.58 -0.13
N THR A 275 2.47 13.58 -0.82
CA THR A 275 2.66 13.56 -2.27
C THR A 275 3.66 12.50 -2.73
N ASP A 276 4.70 12.21 -1.94
CA ASP A 276 5.65 11.13 -2.25
C ASP A 276 5.01 9.75 -2.17
N LEU A 277 4.02 9.58 -1.29
CA LEU A 277 3.22 8.36 -1.22
C LEU A 277 2.36 8.17 -2.48
N VAL A 278 1.81 9.25 -3.03
CA VAL A 278 1.09 9.22 -4.31
C VAL A 278 2.05 8.81 -5.43
N ARG A 279 3.26 9.38 -5.48
CA ARG A 279 4.31 9.02 -6.46
C ARG A 279 4.68 7.54 -6.37
N LEU A 280 4.81 6.99 -5.16
CA LEU A 280 5.07 5.57 -4.95
C LEU A 280 3.91 4.70 -5.47
N GLY A 281 2.66 5.06 -5.18
CA GLY A 281 1.49 4.35 -5.70
C GLY A 281 1.42 4.39 -7.23
N GLN A 282 1.63 5.58 -7.82
CA GLN A 282 1.59 5.78 -9.27
C GLN A 282 2.73 5.02 -9.97
N LEU A 283 3.92 4.97 -9.38
CA LEU A 283 5.03 4.18 -9.92
C LEU A 283 4.62 2.71 -10.13
N PHE A 284 3.89 2.11 -9.17
CA PHE A 284 3.45 0.72 -9.31
C PHE A 284 2.21 0.56 -10.20
N LEU A 285 1.34 1.57 -10.26
CA LEU A 285 0.24 1.65 -11.21
C LEU A 285 0.76 1.65 -12.65
N ASP A 286 1.81 2.42 -12.92
CA ASP A 286 2.47 2.55 -14.23
C ASP A 286 3.53 1.46 -14.48
N GLU A 287 3.43 0.32 -13.81
CA GLU A 287 4.34 -0.83 -13.98
C GLU A 287 5.84 -0.44 -13.88
N GLY A 288 6.16 0.45 -12.95
CA GLY A 288 7.51 0.91 -12.63
C GLY A 288 8.05 2.03 -13.53
N VAL A 289 7.20 2.64 -14.35
CA VAL A 289 7.55 3.82 -15.17
C VAL A 289 7.23 5.09 -14.39
N TRP A 290 8.14 6.06 -14.41
CA TRP A 290 7.91 7.41 -13.90
C TRP A 290 8.48 8.43 -14.89
N SER A 291 7.69 9.43 -15.28
CA SER A 291 8.11 10.47 -16.22
C SER A 291 8.74 9.93 -17.53
N GLY A 292 8.27 8.76 -17.99
CA GLY A 292 8.76 8.09 -19.19
C GLY A 292 10.04 7.25 -19.01
N GLU A 293 10.61 7.19 -17.81
CA GLU A 293 11.76 6.36 -17.48
C GLU A 293 11.35 5.13 -16.65
N GLN A 294 11.95 3.98 -16.93
CA GLN A 294 11.74 2.77 -16.12
C GLN A 294 12.61 2.85 -14.86
N VAL A 295 12.00 3.18 -13.72
CA VAL A 295 12.69 3.26 -12.42
C VAL A 295 12.83 1.88 -11.79
N VAL A 296 11.78 1.07 -11.89
CA VAL A 296 11.68 -0.32 -11.40
C VAL A 296 11.20 -1.17 -12.55
N SER A 297 11.70 -2.39 -12.79
CA SER A 297 11.21 -3.16 -13.93
C SER A 297 9.71 -3.47 -13.83
N ALA A 298 9.01 -3.46 -14.97
CA ALA A 298 7.62 -3.91 -15.05
C ALA A 298 7.43 -5.35 -14.52
N THR A 299 8.45 -6.20 -14.68
CA THR A 299 8.42 -7.55 -14.11
C THR A 299 8.37 -7.50 -12.58
N TRP A 300 9.20 -6.67 -11.93
CA TRP A 300 9.15 -6.52 -10.49
C TRP A 300 7.85 -5.87 -10.02
N ALA A 301 7.44 -4.77 -10.65
CA ALA A 301 6.21 -4.06 -10.30
C ALA A 301 5.01 -5.00 -10.29
N VAL A 302 4.80 -5.75 -11.39
CA VAL A 302 3.71 -6.72 -11.52
C VAL A 302 3.83 -7.87 -10.51
N GLN A 303 5.03 -8.44 -10.32
CA GLN A 303 5.20 -9.54 -9.37
C GLN A 303 4.97 -9.11 -7.92
N ALA A 304 5.41 -7.90 -7.57
CA ALA A 304 5.29 -7.37 -6.22
C ALA A 304 3.83 -7.12 -5.84
N THR A 305 2.99 -6.69 -6.79
CA THR A 305 1.56 -6.37 -6.59
C THR A 305 0.61 -7.48 -7.01
N SER A 306 1.13 -8.66 -7.39
CA SER A 306 0.33 -9.86 -7.67
C SER A 306 0.13 -10.74 -6.44
N PRO A 307 -0.97 -11.51 -6.36
CA PRO A 307 -1.18 -12.45 -5.26
C PRO A 307 -0.17 -13.61 -5.32
N VAL A 308 0.71 -13.71 -4.32
CA VAL A 308 1.72 -14.78 -4.23
C VAL A 308 1.39 -15.77 -3.11
N VAL A 309 0.97 -15.28 -1.95
CA VAL A 309 0.60 -16.11 -0.79
C VAL A 309 -0.74 -15.68 -0.20
N ALA A 310 -1.53 -16.64 0.26
CA ALA A 310 -2.73 -16.35 1.04
C ALA A 310 -2.33 -15.88 2.43
N THR A 311 -3.01 -14.84 2.92
CA THR A 311 -2.83 -14.39 4.31
C THR A 311 -3.67 -15.22 5.26
N ILE A 312 -3.29 -15.27 6.53
CA ILE A 312 -4.05 -15.98 7.58
C ILE A 312 -4.67 -14.93 8.49
N GLY A 313 -6.01 -14.96 8.62
CA GLY A 313 -6.75 -14.05 9.50
C GLY A 313 -7.23 -12.74 8.86
N TYR A 314 -6.92 -12.49 7.58
CA TYR A 314 -7.32 -11.27 6.86
C TYR A 314 -8.36 -11.52 5.75
N GLY A 315 -9.16 -12.58 5.86
CA GLY A 315 -10.19 -12.91 4.85
C GLY A 315 -9.57 -13.35 3.52
N ASP A 316 -10.12 -12.86 2.40
CA ASP A 316 -9.66 -13.20 1.03
C ASP A 316 -8.46 -12.35 0.56
N ILE A 317 -7.84 -11.58 1.48
CA ILE A 317 -6.66 -10.77 1.20
C ILE A 317 -5.46 -11.67 0.95
N SER A 318 -4.73 -11.39 -0.12
CA SER A 318 -3.46 -12.05 -0.47
C SER A 318 -2.28 -11.10 -0.25
N TYR A 319 -1.06 -11.65 -0.32
CA TYR A 319 0.17 -10.88 -0.18
C TYR A 319 1.14 -11.16 -1.32
N GLY A 320 1.81 -10.10 -1.78
CA GLY A 320 2.82 -10.12 -2.84
C GLY A 320 4.21 -9.92 -2.28
N TYR A 321 5.04 -9.10 -2.94
CA TYR A 321 6.36 -8.71 -2.41
C TYR A 321 6.25 -7.43 -1.62
N GLN A 322 5.86 -7.58 -0.35
CA GLN A 322 5.61 -6.50 0.60
C GLN A 322 4.36 -5.62 0.34
N TRP A 323 3.52 -6.03 -0.61
CA TRP A 323 2.22 -5.41 -0.91
C TRP A 323 1.06 -6.33 -0.50
N TRP A 324 -0.02 -5.73 -0.01
CA TRP A 324 -1.29 -6.42 0.20
C TRP A 324 -2.12 -6.36 -1.09
N ILE A 325 -2.88 -7.42 -1.36
CA ILE A 325 -3.73 -7.54 -2.55
C ILE A 325 -5.15 -7.86 -2.10
N ASP A 326 -6.09 -7.00 -2.48
CA ASP A 326 -7.52 -7.23 -2.30
C ASP A 326 -8.20 -7.53 -3.64
N PRO A 327 -8.34 -8.82 -3.98
CA PRO A 327 -8.98 -9.22 -5.23
C PRO A 327 -10.49 -8.93 -5.25
N SER A 328 -11.12 -8.63 -4.12
CA SER A 328 -12.56 -8.31 -4.07
C SER A 328 -12.86 -6.88 -4.52
N ARG A 329 -11.85 -6.02 -4.46
CA ARG A 329 -11.92 -4.60 -4.84
C ARG A 329 -11.07 -4.26 -6.07
N ASP A 330 -10.35 -5.25 -6.61
CA ASP A 330 -9.36 -5.07 -7.68
C ASP A 330 -8.27 -4.03 -7.31
N VAL A 331 -7.89 -3.96 -6.03
CA VAL A 331 -6.85 -3.04 -5.54
C VAL A 331 -5.66 -3.77 -4.94
N PHE A 332 -4.51 -3.13 -4.97
CA PHE A 332 -3.37 -3.48 -4.13
C PHE A 332 -2.97 -2.27 -3.29
N TYR A 333 -2.37 -2.51 -2.13
CA TYR A 333 -2.11 -1.46 -1.17
C TYR A 333 -0.96 -1.77 -0.22
N VAL A 334 -0.45 -0.71 0.39
CA VAL A 334 0.45 -0.76 1.54
C VAL A 334 -0.14 0.08 2.66
N GLN A 335 0.09 -0.33 3.90
CA GLN A 335 -0.45 0.34 5.07
C GLN A 335 0.57 0.42 6.19
N GLY A 336 0.43 1.47 7.00
CA GLY A 336 1.14 1.71 8.23
C GLY A 336 0.24 1.58 9.44
N GLU A 337 0.86 1.32 10.59
CA GLU A 337 0.20 1.44 11.88
C GLU A 337 -0.38 2.85 12.04
N GLY A 338 -1.55 2.98 12.68
CA GLY A 338 -2.21 4.26 12.93
C GLY A 338 -2.90 4.94 11.74
N GLY A 339 -3.06 4.23 10.61
CA GLY A 339 -4.01 4.63 9.56
C GLY A 339 -3.40 5.21 8.29
N THR A 340 -2.07 5.30 8.18
CA THR A 340 -1.43 5.64 6.90
C THR A 340 -1.67 4.53 5.88
N ALA A 341 -2.16 4.85 4.69
CA ALA A 341 -2.44 3.90 3.63
C ALA A 341 -2.17 4.49 2.24
N VAL A 342 -1.65 3.66 1.33
CA VAL A 342 -1.56 3.93 -0.11
C VAL A 342 -2.32 2.82 -0.82
N VAL A 343 -3.45 3.15 -1.44
CA VAL A 343 -4.31 2.21 -2.17
C VAL A 343 -4.25 2.55 -3.65
N VAL A 344 -4.04 1.54 -4.48
CA VAL A 344 -3.93 1.67 -5.93
C VAL A 344 -5.04 0.85 -6.59
N ASP A 345 -5.81 1.49 -7.46
CA ASP A 345 -6.87 0.89 -8.27
C ASP A 345 -6.48 0.95 -9.76
N PRO A 346 -5.97 -0.16 -10.32
CA PRO A 346 -5.62 -0.23 -11.74
C PRO A 346 -6.82 -0.14 -12.69
N VAL A 347 -8.04 -0.46 -12.22
CA VAL A 347 -9.25 -0.41 -13.07
C VAL A 347 -9.63 1.04 -13.35
N ARG A 348 -9.39 1.94 -12.39
CA ARG A 348 -9.74 3.36 -12.48
C ARG A 348 -8.55 4.28 -12.77
N ASP A 349 -7.37 3.70 -12.95
CA ASP A 349 -6.10 4.42 -13.12
C ASP A 349 -5.91 5.45 -11.99
N ALA A 350 -6.01 4.98 -10.74
CA ALA A 350 -6.13 5.85 -9.58
C ALA A 350 -5.32 5.40 -8.36
N VAL A 351 -4.92 6.39 -7.56
CA VAL A 351 -4.19 6.22 -6.30
C VAL A 351 -4.85 7.08 -5.22
N ALA A 352 -5.14 6.48 -4.06
CA ALA A 352 -5.60 7.20 -2.88
C ALA A 352 -4.60 7.06 -1.74
N VAL A 353 -4.28 8.17 -1.09
CA VAL A 353 -3.41 8.24 0.08
C VAL A 353 -4.22 8.80 1.25
N ILE A 354 -4.15 8.11 2.38
CA ILE A 354 -4.50 8.64 3.69
C ILE A 354 -3.20 8.67 4.47
N ALA A 355 -2.76 9.84 4.92
CA ALA A 355 -1.60 10.00 5.77
C ALA A 355 -2.07 10.32 7.19
N SER A 356 -1.60 9.53 8.15
CA SER A 356 -1.95 9.72 9.56
C SER A 356 -0.70 9.85 10.41
N GLU A 357 -0.80 10.65 11.46
CA GLU A 357 0.21 10.73 12.50
C GLU A 357 -0.12 9.74 13.63
N VAL A 358 0.90 9.04 14.13
CA VAL A 358 0.77 8.13 15.27
C VAL A 358 1.49 8.74 16.46
N THR A 359 0.72 9.18 17.45
CA THR A 359 1.25 9.73 18.70
C THR A 359 1.71 8.64 19.67
N VAL A 360 2.47 9.03 20.70
CA VAL A 360 2.92 8.11 21.77
C VAL A 360 1.74 7.54 22.58
N ASP A 361 0.62 8.25 22.65
CA ASP A 361 -0.59 7.76 23.30
C ASP A 361 -1.34 6.75 22.42
N ASP A 362 -1.26 6.90 21.09
CA ASP A 362 -1.78 5.91 20.14
C ASP A 362 -1.04 4.57 20.26
N LEU A 363 0.28 4.60 20.53
CA LEU A 363 1.12 3.41 20.78
C LEU A 363 0.61 2.48 21.90
N ARG A 364 -0.37 2.90 22.72
CA ARG A 364 -0.90 2.16 23.86
C ARG A 364 -2.24 1.45 23.63
N GLY A 365 -2.87 1.54 22.45
CA GLY A 365 -4.07 0.72 22.19
C GLY A 365 -4.76 0.90 20.83
N ASN A 366 -5.12 -0.26 20.25
CA ASN A 366 -6.04 -0.48 19.12
C ASN A 366 -5.53 -0.16 17.70
N HIS A 367 -4.34 -0.67 17.35
CA HIS A 367 -3.63 -0.42 16.09
C HIS A 367 -4.23 -1.06 14.83
N GLY A 368 -4.74 -2.30 14.91
CA GLY A 368 -5.21 -3.03 13.74
C GLY A 368 -6.47 -2.47 13.06
N TYR A 369 -7.32 -1.74 13.81
CA TYR A 369 -8.55 -1.17 13.24
C TYR A 369 -8.31 0.10 12.41
N ALA A 370 -7.28 0.89 12.73
CA ALA A 370 -6.94 2.12 12.03
C ALA A 370 -6.57 1.84 10.57
N SER A 371 -5.62 0.92 10.36
CA SER A 371 -5.09 0.63 9.04
C SER A 371 -6.14 -0.01 8.13
N ALA A 372 -6.90 -0.98 8.64
CA ALA A 372 -7.98 -1.61 7.88
C ALA A 372 -9.10 -0.62 7.52
N THR A 373 -9.44 0.28 8.44
CA THR A 373 -10.43 1.34 8.18
C THR A 373 -9.91 2.32 7.13
N ALA A 374 -8.64 2.73 7.21
CA ALA A 374 -8.03 3.64 6.24
C ALA A 374 -8.00 3.04 4.84
N VAL A 375 -7.56 1.79 4.70
CA VAL A 375 -7.60 1.09 3.40
C VAL A 375 -9.03 0.99 2.86
N GLY A 376 -10.00 0.68 3.73
CA GLY A 376 -11.41 0.61 3.36
C GLY A 376 -11.95 1.94 2.86
N LEU A 377 -11.64 3.04 3.55
CA LEU A 377 -12.04 4.40 3.20
C LEU A 377 -11.36 4.87 1.91
N ALA A 378 -10.04 4.69 1.77
CA ALA A 378 -9.32 4.98 0.54
C ALA A 378 -9.89 4.21 -0.65
N SER A 379 -10.25 2.93 -0.46
CA SER A 379 -10.90 2.14 -1.51
C SER A 379 -12.29 2.66 -1.88
N LEU A 380 -13.05 3.22 -0.93
CA LEU A 380 -14.33 3.86 -1.20
C LEU A 380 -14.15 5.13 -2.02
N LEU A 381 -13.21 5.99 -1.64
CA LEU A 381 -12.86 7.20 -2.40
C LEU A 381 -12.53 6.88 -3.87
N LEU A 382 -11.79 5.80 -4.10
CA LEU A 382 -11.48 5.35 -5.46
C LEU A 382 -12.73 4.79 -6.16
N ALA A 383 -13.60 4.05 -5.44
CA ALA A 383 -14.80 3.46 -6.03
C ALA A 383 -15.78 4.49 -6.61
N ASP A 384 -15.79 5.71 -6.06
CA ASP A 384 -16.62 6.83 -6.51
C ASP A 384 -16.07 7.55 -7.77
N LEU A 385 -14.83 7.24 -8.17
CA LEU A 385 -14.27 7.71 -9.44
C LEU A 385 -14.88 6.93 -10.63
N SER A 386 -15.04 7.65 -11.75
CA SER A 386 -15.41 7.04 -13.03
C SER A 386 -14.28 6.14 -13.55
N ALA A 387 -14.62 4.92 -13.98
CA ALA A 387 -13.68 4.03 -14.65
C ALA A 387 -13.47 4.37 -16.14
N ASP A 388 -14.25 5.28 -16.72
CA ASP A 388 -14.13 5.66 -18.12
C ASP A 388 -13.06 6.75 -18.31
N SER A 389 -11.98 6.40 -19.02
CA SER A 389 -11.06 7.35 -19.65
C SER A 389 -11.77 8.05 -20.80
N GLY A 390 -11.95 9.37 -20.72
CA GLY A 390 -12.48 10.18 -21.83
C GLY A 390 -11.66 10.07 -23.12
#